data_AF-A0A433TCR3-F1
#
_entry.id   AF-A0A433TCR3-F1
#
_cell.length_a   1.000
_cell.length_b   1.000
_cell.length_c   1.000
_cell.angle_alpha   90.00
_cell.angle_beta   90.00
_cell.angle_gamma   90.00
#
_symmetry.space_group_name_H-M   'P 1'
#
loop_
_entity.id
_entity.type
_entity.pdbx_description
1 polymer ?
#
loop_
_entity_poly.entity_id
_entity_poly.type
_entity_poly.pdbx_seq_one_letter_code
_entity_poly.pdbx_strand_id
1 'polypeptide(L)'
;MAQANLPTQMQIDAASTGSQFREFLSQYNKITEQCFMACVHDFTTRKVVNEENSCALHCLEKFMKMTNRISQRFQEHQMATNDALAAAAQKAS
;
A
#
# COMPACT_ATOMS: atom_id res chain seq x y z
N MET A 1 0.76 32.19 -29.58
CA MET A 1 0.06 30.90 -29.45
C MET A 1 0.85 30.11 -28.41
N ALA A 2 0.28 29.98 -27.21
CA ALA A 2 0.98 29.53 -26.02
C ALA A 2 1.25 28.02 -26.06
N GLN A 3 2.48 27.66 -25.71
CA GLN A 3 2.89 26.30 -25.40
C GLN A 3 2.25 25.89 -24.07
N ALA A 4 1.34 24.92 -24.08
CA ALA A 4 0.91 24.23 -22.87
C ALA A 4 1.66 22.89 -22.83
N ASN A 5 2.64 22.84 -21.94
CA ASN A 5 3.53 21.71 -21.72
C ASN A 5 2.73 20.52 -21.14
N LEU A 6 3.07 19.32 -21.61
CA LEU A 6 2.51 18.03 -21.20
C LEU A 6 2.80 17.79 -19.69
N PRO A 7 1.91 17.18 -18.89
CA PRO A 7 2.18 16.94 -17.48
C PRO A 7 3.35 15.96 -17.29
N THR A 8 4.41 16.44 -16.65
CA THR A 8 5.53 15.64 -16.16
C THR A 8 5.08 14.80 -14.96
N GLN A 9 4.41 13.66 -15.19
CA GLN A 9 4.17 12.68 -14.13
C GLN A 9 4.86 11.35 -14.43
N MET A 10 5.62 10.90 -13.41
CA MET A 10 6.62 9.82 -13.38
C MET A 10 7.99 10.14 -14.00
N GLN A 11 8.70 11.11 -13.43
CA GLN A 11 10.16 10.97 -13.32
C GLN A 11 10.45 10.18 -12.05
N ILE A 12 10.83 8.91 -12.21
CA ILE A 12 11.37 8.09 -11.11
C ILE A 12 12.81 8.56 -10.91
N ASP A 13 12.99 9.55 -10.03
CA ASP A 13 14.34 10.01 -9.64
C ASP A 13 15.10 8.88 -8.94
N ALA A 14 16.38 8.68 -9.24
CA ALA A 14 17.20 7.62 -8.62
C ALA A 14 17.30 7.73 -7.09
N ALA A 15 17.05 8.92 -6.52
CA ALA A 15 16.90 9.14 -5.08
C ALA A 15 15.62 8.48 -4.50
N SER A 16 14.58 8.30 -5.32
CA SER A 16 13.36 7.59 -4.93
C SER A 16 13.60 6.08 -4.75
N THR A 17 14.56 5.47 -5.44
CA THR A 17 14.81 4.02 -5.33
C THR A 17 15.20 3.62 -3.90
N GLY A 18 16.02 4.43 -3.22
CA GLY A 18 16.43 4.18 -1.84
C GLY A 18 15.27 4.33 -0.83
N SER A 19 14.44 5.36 -0.99
CA SER A 19 13.28 5.56 -0.12
C SER A 19 12.21 4.50 -0.34
N GLN A 20 11.95 4.11 -1.60
CA GLN A 20 11.02 3.04 -1.94
C GLN A 20 11.49 1.69 -1.38
N PHE A 21 12.79 1.40 -1.42
CA PHE A 21 13.34 0.18 -0.83
C PHE A 21 13.22 0.17 0.71
N ARG A 22 13.47 1.31 1.35
CA ARG A 22 13.26 1.45 2.80
C ARG A 22 11.80 1.25 3.20
N GLU A 23 10.87 1.81 2.42
CA GLU A 23 9.43 1.62 2.64
C GLU A 23 9.04 0.14 2.46
N PHE A 24 9.57 -0.51 1.43
CA PHE A 24 9.38 -1.95 1.22
C PHE A 24 9.84 -2.78 2.43
N LEU A 25 11.03 -2.51 2.97
CA LEU A 25 11.54 -3.22 4.15
C LEU A 25 10.68 -2.97 5.40
N SER A 26 10.20 -1.73 5.58
CA SER A 26 9.25 -1.40 6.66
C SER A 26 7.97 -2.22 6.53
N GLN A 27 7.41 -2.29 5.32
CA GLN A 27 6.20 -3.05 5.03
C GLN A 27 6.42 -4.56 5.19
N TYR A 28 7.57 -5.08 4.75
CA TYR A 28 7.97 -6.47 4.94
C TYR A 28 7.98 -6.87 6.42
N ASN A 29 8.63 -6.05 7.26
CA ASN A 29 8.69 -6.29 8.71
C ASN A 29 7.30 -6.27 9.34
N LYS A 30 6.47 -5.29 8.97
CA LYS A 30 5.11 -5.15 9.48
C LYS A 30 4.23 -6.36 9.14
N ILE A 31 4.29 -6.85 7.90
CA ILE A 31 3.50 -8.02 7.49
C ILE A 31 4.01 -9.29 8.17
N THR A 32 5.33 -9.43 8.29
CA THR A 32 5.94 -10.58 8.97
C THR A 32 5.49 -10.66 10.43
N GLU A 33 5.51 -9.54 11.15
CA GLU A 33 5.02 -9.47 12.54
C GLU A 33 3.53 -9.82 12.63
N GLN A 34 2.69 -9.22 11.77
CA GLN A 34 1.25 -9.46 11.78
C GLN A 34 0.90 -10.92 11.50
N CYS A 35 1.53 -11.53 10.50
CA CYS A 35 1.28 -12.93 10.17
C CYS A 35 1.86 -13.88 11.21
N PHE A 36 3.00 -13.56 11.81
CA PHE A 36 3.53 -14.35 12.92
C PHE A 36 2.55 -14.37 14.10
N MET A 37 2.08 -13.20 14.54
CA MET A 37 1.16 -13.07 15.67
C MET A 37 -0.22 -13.70 15.41
N ALA A 38 -0.66 -13.76 14.15
CA ALA A 38 -1.94 -14.33 13.78
C ALA A 38 -1.90 -15.85 13.54
N CYS A 39 -0.77 -16.37 13.04
CA CYS A 39 -0.69 -17.74 12.53
C CYS A 39 0.20 -18.67 13.34
N VAL A 40 1.22 -18.16 14.06
CA VAL A 40 2.12 -19.01 14.85
C VAL A 40 1.59 -19.08 16.27
N HIS A 41 1.03 -20.23 16.63
CA HIS A 41 0.36 -20.44 17.91
C HIS A 41 0.82 -21.73 18.61
N ASP A 42 1.46 -22.66 17.90
CA ASP A 42 2.00 -23.89 18.47
C ASP A 42 3.50 -23.71 18.79
N PHE A 43 3.80 -23.67 20.09
CA PHE A 43 5.16 -23.52 20.60
C PHE A 43 5.73 -24.83 21.16
N THR A 44 5.13 -25.98 20.84
CA THR A 44 5.61 -27.30 21.29
C THR A 44 6.80 -27.82 20.47
N THR A 45 7.02 -27.27 19.27
CA THR A 45 8.15 -27.64 18.40
C THR A 45 8.90 -26.41 17.89
N ARG A 46 10.14 -26.60 17.42
CA ARG A 46 10.93 -25.53 16.78
C ARG A 46 10.65 -25.36 15.29
N LYS A 47 9.72 -26.14 14.72
CA LYS A 47 9.38 -26.13 13.30
C LYS A 47 8.00 -25.52 13.14
N VAL A 48 7.83 -24.72 12.09
CA VAL A 48 6.51 -24.25 11.66
C VAL A 48 5.73 -25.47 11.16
N VAL A 49 4.57 -25.74 11.74
CA VAL A 49 3.74 -26.87 11.30
C VAL A 49 2.98 -26.50 10.02
N ASN A 50 2.50 -27.52 9.28
CA ASN A 50 1.88 -27.30 7.97
C ASN A 50 0.68 -26.33 8.03
N GLU A 51 -0.12 -26.40 9.09
CA GLU A 51 -1.28 -25.52 9.29
C GLU A 51 -0.88 -24.05 9.46
N GLU A 52 0.15 -23.78 10.28
CA GLU A 52 0.71 -22.43 10.48
C GLU A 52 1.34 -21.89 9.19
N ASN A 53 2.03 -22.76 8.42
CA ASN A 53 2.61 -22.38 7.14
C ASN A 53 1.53 -22.00 6.12
N SER A 54 0.47 -22.80 5.98
CA SER A 54 -0.68 -22.46 5.14
C SER A 54 -1.38 -21.18 5.61
N CYS A 55 -1.53 -20.98 6.92
CA CYS A 55 -2.07 -19.74 7.48
C CYS A 55 -1.20 -18.53 7.09
N ALA A 56 0.12 -18.61 7.25
CA ALA A 56 1.05 -17.51 6.96
C ALA A 56 1.02 -17.12 5.47
N LEU A 57 0.94 -18.10 4.56
CA LEU A 57 0.79 -17.85 3.12
C LEU A 57 -0.53 -17.12 2.79
N HIS A 58 -1.65 -17.60 3.33
CA HIS A 58 -2.94 -16.94 3.14
C HIS A 58 -2.99 -15.55 3.81
N CYS A 59 -2.33 -15.38 4.96
CA CYS A 59 -2.21 -14.10 5.65
C CYS A 59 -1.52 -13.07 4.76
N LEU A 60 -0.36 -13.41 4.19
CA LEU A 60 0.38 -12.54 3.28
C LEU A 60 -0.45 -12.17 2.06
N GLU A 61 -1.06 -13.16 1.40
CA GLU A 61 -1.88 -12.93 0.20
C GLU A 61 -3.08 -12.02 0.51
N LYS A 62 -3.78 -12.30 1.61
CA LYS A 62 -4.93 -11.51 2.07
C LYS A 62 -4.51 -10.09 2.41
N PHE A 63 -3.38 -9.91 3.12
CA PHE A 63 -2.87 -8.60 3.49
C PHE A 63 -2.57 -7.76 2.24
N MET A 64 -1.89 -8.33 1.25
CA MET A 64 -1.54 -7.63 0.01
C MET A 64 -2.79 -7.26 -0.79
N LYS A 65 -3.74 -8.19 -0.96
CA LYS A 65 -5.02 -7.92 -1.64
C LYS A 65 -5.83 -6.83 -0.93
N MET A 66 -5.89 -6.89 0.40
CA MET A 66 -6.56 -5.88 1.23
C MET A 66 -5.91 -4.51 1.05
N THR A 67 -4.59 -4.43 1.18
CA THR A 67 -3.84 -3.16 1.05
C THR A 67 -4.08 -2.52 -0.30
N ASN A 68 -3.97 -3.29 -1.39
CA ASN A 68 -4.27 -2.81 -2.74
C ASN A 68 -5.71 -2.30 -2.87
N ARG A 69 -6.69 -3.02 -2.31
CA ARG A 69 -8.09 -2.60 -2.38
C ARG A 69 -8.34 -1.33 -1.57
N ILE A 70 -7.74 -1.20 -0.39
CA ILE A 70 -7.81 0.02 0.43
C ILE A 70 -7.22 1.20 -0.35
N SER A 71 -6.03 1.03 -0.94
CA SER A 71 -5.40 2.09 -1.75
C SER A 71 -6.29 2.56 -2.89
N GLN A 72 -6.94 1.65 -3.62
CA GLN A 72 -7.88 2.01 -4.69
C GLN A 72 -9.06 2.83 -4.17
N ARG A 73 -9.74 2.38 -3.12
CA ARG A 73 -10.89 3.11 -2.56
C ARG A 73 -10.48 4.46 -1.97
N PHE A 74 -9.30 4.53 -1.38
CA PHE A 74 -8.76 5.77 -0.83
C PHE A 74 -8.47 6.78 -1.93
N GLN A 75 -7.87 6.36 -3.05
CA GLN A 75 -7.65 7.22 -4.21
C GLN A 75 -8.97 7.71 -4.81
N GLU A 76 -9.97 6.85 -4.96
CA GLU A 76 -11.31 7.26 -5.42
C GLU A 76 -11.91 8.36 -4.53
N HIS A 77 -11.79 8.21 -3.21
CA HIS A 77 -12.29 9.20 -2.26
C HIS A 77 -11.53 10.54 -2.31
N GLN A 78 -10.20 10.48 -2.45
CA GLN A 78 -9.38 11.68 -2.60
C GLN A 78 -9.71 12.44 -3.88
N MET A 79 -9.91 11.74 -5.00
CA MET A 79 -10.31 12.37 -6.26
C MET A 79 -11.67 13.07 -6.14
N ALA A 80 -12.68 12.39 -5.59
CA ALA A 80 -14.01 12.97 -5.40
C ALA A 80 -13.99 14.22 -4.50
N THR A 81 -13.17 14.20 -3.45
CA THR A 81 -13.00 15.36 -2.55
C THR A 81 -12.33 16.53 -3.27
N ASN A 82 -11.27 16.27 -4.04
CA ASN A 82 -10.58 17.30 -4.80
C ASN A 82 -11.48 17.93 -5.88
N ASP A 83 -12.28 17.12 -6.58
CA ASP A 83 -13.26 17.61 -7.57
C ASP A 83 -14.31 18.53 -6.92
N ALA A 84 -14.81 18.15 -5.74
CA ALA A 84 -15.75 18.97 -4.98
C ALA A 84 -15.12 20.30 -4.54
N LEU A 85 -13.87 20.29 -4.08
CA LEU A 85 -13.12 21.50 -3.71
C LEU A 85 -12.88 22.39 -4.93
N ALA A 86 -12.52 21.82 -6.08
CA ALA A 86 -12.32 22.56 -7.32
C ALA A 86 -13.61 23.22 -7.82
N ALA A 87 -14.74 22.50 -7.75
CA ALA A 87 -16.05 23.03 -8.10
C ALA A 87 -16.51 24.15 -7.14
N ALA A 88 -16.19 24.05 -5.85
CA ALA A 88 -16.47 25.10 -4.88
C ALA A 88 -15.61 26.36 -5.14
N ALA A 89 -14.35 26.19 -5.51
CA ALA A 89 -13.45 27.29 -5.85
C ALA A 89 -13.92 28.06 -7.11
N GLN A 90 -14.41 27.35 -8.13
CA GLN A 90 -14.95 27.97 -9.34
C GLN A 90 -16.24 28.76 -9.10
N LYS A 91 -17.06 28.37 -8.11
CA LYS A 91 -18.29 29.09 -7.73
C LYS A 91 -18.07 30.33 -6.86
N ALA A 92 -16.87 30.47 -6.29
CA ALA A 92 -16.47 31.63 -5.48
C ALA A 92 -15.81 32.74 -6.29
N SER A 93 -15.70 32.57 -7.61
CA SER A 93 -15.18 33.54 -8.60
C SER A 93 -16.33 34.14 -9.40
#